data_AF-A0A379C9U8-F1
#
_entry.id   AF-A0A379C9U8-F1
#
_cell.length_a   1.000
_cell.length_b   1.000
_cell.length_c   1.000
_cell.angle_alpha   90.00
_cell.angle_beta   90.00
_cell.angle_gamma   90.00
#
_symmetry.space_group_name_H-M   'P 1'
#
loop_
_entity.id
_entity.type
_entity.pdbx_description
1 polymer ?
#
loop_
_entity_poly.entity_id
_entity_poly.type
_entity_poly.pdbx_seq_one_letter_code
_entity_poly.pdbx_strand_id
1 'polypeptide(L)' 'MTNSTTEHSKKLRAKTAKEHNKKQLEAGIVKRLGLVVPTETLTLFDEIASESGLSRPKALQMLCEFYQKNHR' A
#
# COMPACT_ATOMS: atom_id res chain seq x y z
N MET A 1 -23.25 -15.62 -17.07
CA MET A 1 -21.99 -15.53 -16.29
C MET A 1 -22.22 -14.69 -15.03
N THR A 2 -22.84 -15.26 -13.98
CA THR A 2 -23.46 -14.51 -12.85
C THR A 2 -22.93 -14.93 -11.45
N ASN A 3 -21.74 -15.52 -11.35
CA ASN A 3 -21.25 -16.05 -10.06
C ASN A 3 -20.24 -15.13 -9.32
N SER A 4 -19.94 -13.97 -9.90
CA SER A 4 -18.87 -13.08 -9.42
C SER A 4 -19.29 -12.02 -8.39
N THR A 5 -20.59 -11.88 -8.12
CA THR A 5 -21.16 -10.80 -7.28
C THR A 5 -21.97 -11.28 -6.09
N THR A 6 -22.03 -12.60 -5.83
CA THR A 6 -22.67 -13.13 -4.62
C THR A 6 -21.84 -12.79 -3.38
N GLU A 7 -22.51 -12.55 -2.25
CA GLU A 7 -21.86 -12.26 -0.96
C GLU A 7 -20.77 -13.28 -0.60
N HIS A 8 -21.01 -14.55 -0.93
CA HIS A 8 -20.06 -15.64 -0.74
C HIS A 8 -18.77 -15.42 -1.52
N SER A 9 -18.86 -15.06 -2.81
CA SER A 9 -17.69 -14.78 -3.66
C SER A 9 -16.89 -13.56 -3.16
N LYS A 10 -17.56 -12.50 -2.67
CA LYS A 10 -16.88 -11.34 -2.05
C LYS A 10 -16.14 -11.74 -0.77
N LYS A 11 -16.79 -12.51 0.10
CA LYS A 11 -16.21 -13.03 1.35
C LYS A 11 -15.01 -13.94 1.08
N LEU A 12 -15.07 -14.79 0.05
CA LEU A 12 -13.96 -15.66 -0.34
C LEU A 12 -12.75 -14.85 -0.83
N ARG A 13 -12.95 -13.88 -1.74
CA ARG A 13 -11.87 -13.00 -2.21
C ARG A 13 -11.20 -12.21 -1.08
N ALA A 14 -12.00 -11.69 -0.14
CA ALA A 14 -11.47 -10.98 1.03
C ALA A 14 -10.62 -11.89 1.93
N LYS A 15 -11.04 -13.14 2.14
CA LYS A 15 -10.26 -14.14 2.90
C LYS A 15 -8.94 -14.48 2.20
N THR A 16 -8.97 -14.71 0.89
CA THR A 16 -7.76 -14.99 0.10
C THR A 16 -6.78 -13.83 0.13
N ALA A 17 -7.24 -12.58 -0.02
CA ALA A 17 -6.38 -11.39 0.06
C ALA A 17 -5.74 -11.24 1.46
N LYS A 18 -6.50 -11.49 2.52
CA LYS A 18 -5.98 -11.46 3.90
C LYS A 18 -4.92 -12.53 4.13
N GLU A 19 -5.14 -13.76 3.65
CA GLU A 19 -4.18 -14.85 3.77
C GLU A 19 -2.91 -14.58 2.98
N HIS A 20 -3.04 -14.04 1.77
CA HIS A 20 -1.90 -13.62 0.95
C HIS A 20 -1.04 -12.57 1.64
N ASN A 21 -1.66 -11.50 2.17
CA ASN A 21 -0.95 -10.46 2.90
C ASN A 21 -0.28 -10.99 4.18
N LYS A 22 -0.93 -11.94 4.87
CA LYS A 22 -0.34 -12.62 6.03
C LYS A 22 0.92 -13.40 5.64
N LYS A 23 0.85 -14.20 4.57
CA LYS A 23 2.02 -14.94 4.05
C LYS A 23 3.18 -14.02 3.67
N GLN A 24 2.90 -12.87 3.05
CA GLN A 24 3.95 -11.91 2.70
C GLN A 24 4.60 -11.24 3.93
N LEU A 25 3.83 -10.99 4.99
CA LEU A 25 4.34 -10.49 6.27
C LEU A 25 5.21 -11.54 6.96
N GLU A 26 4.75 -12.79 7.01
CA GLU A 26 5.48 -13.92 7.62
C GLU A 26 6.77 -14.26 6.86
N ALA A 27 6.74 -14.16 5.52
CA ALA A 27 7.92 -14.34 4.67
C ALA A 27 8.91 -13.16 4.75
N GLY A 28 8.62 -12.10 5.49
CA GLY A 28 9.48 -10.91 5.63
C GLY A 28 9.57 -10.03 4.37
N ILE A 29 8.74 -10.30 3.35
CA ILE A 29 8.72 -9.57 2.07
C ILE A 29 8.14 -8.17 2.26
N VAL A 30 7.12 -8.05 3.11
CA VAL A 30 6.50 -6.75 3.46
C VAL A 30 6.53 -6.56 4.96
N LYS A 31 6.58 -5.31 5.41
CA LYS A 31 6.50 -4.95 6.83
C LYS A 31 5.41 -3.89 7.04
N ARG A 32 4.76 -3.95 8.21
CA ARG A 32 3.84 -2.89 8.63
C ARG A 32 4.65 -1.70 9.12
N LEU A 33 4.26 -0.50 8.70
CA LEU A 33 4.84 0.76 9.12
C LEU A 33 3.76 1.57 9.85
N GLY A 34 4.02 1.87 11.13
CA GLY A 34 3.27 2.86 11.90
C GLY A 34 4.20 4.01 12.24
N LEU A 35 3.78 5.24 11.94
CA LEU A 35 4.61 6.43 12.05
C LEU A 35 3.78 7.56 12.68
N VAL A 36 4.41 8.35 13.54
CA VAL A 36 3.88 9.64 13.98
C VAL A 36 4.76 10.72 13.34
N VAL A 37 4.15 11.60 12.55
CA VAL A 37 4.80 12.71 11.86
C VAL A 37 3.99 14.00 12.03
N PRO A 38 4.62 15.17 11.85
CA PRO A 38 3.90 16.42 11.78
C PRO A 38 2.78 16.37 10.72
N THR A 39 1.65 16.99 11.04
CA THR A 39 0.47 17.02 10.16
C THR A 39 0.82 17.59 8.80
N GLU A 40 1.59 18.68 8.75
CA GLU A 40 2.00 19.34 7.51
C GLU A 40 2.79 18.40 6.58
N THR A 41 3.68 17.59 7.15
CA THR A 41 4.45 16.59 6.39
C THR A 41 3.54 15.51 5.81
N LEU A 42 2.54 15.06 6.57
CA LEU A 42 1.60 14.06 6.09
C LEU A 42 0.67 14.62 5.01
N THR A 43 0.21 15.86 5.16
CA THR A 43 -0.59 16.56 4.15
C THR A 43 0.17 16.67 2.84
N LEU A 44 1.42 17.13 2.88
CA LEU A 44 2.26 17.24 1.68
C LEU A 44 2.50 15.86 1.02
N PHE A 45 2.70 14.83 1.83
CA PHE A 45 2.81 13.47 1.31
C PHE A 45 1.53 12.98 0.62
N ASP A 46 0.37 13.31 1.16
CA ASP A 46 -0.93 12.99 0.57
C ASP A 46 -1.17 13.74 -0.74
N GLU A 47 -0.78 15.01 -0.80
CA GLU A 47 -0.84 15.82 -2.01
C GLU A 47 0.04 15.20 -3.11
N ILE A 48 1.29 14.88 -2.81
CA ILE A 48 2.21 14.20 -3.75
C ILE A 48 1.61 12.87 -4.24
N ALA A 49 1.05 12.07 -3.34
CA ALA A 49 0.43 10.80 -3.71
C ALA A 49 -0.79 11.02 -4.62
N SER A 50 -1.61 12.02 -4.32
CA SER A 50 -2.80 12.39 -5.11
C SER A 50 -2.43 12.92 -6.49
N GLU A 51 -1.48 13.86 -6.58
CA GLU A 51 -0.98 14.42 -7.84
C GLU A 51 -0.36 13.35 -8.74
N SER A 52 0.34 12.38 -8.15
CA SER A 52 0.95 11.26 -8.87
C SER A 52 -0.06 10.17 -9.25
N GLY A 53 -1.30 10.23 -8.76
CA GLY A 53 -2.30 9.18 -8.92
C GLY A 53 -1.91 7.85 -8.24
N LEU A 54 -1.05 7.92 -7.22
CA LEU A 54 -0.48 6.76 -6.54
C LEU A 54 -1.12 6.54 -5.18
N SER A 55 -1.15 5.27 -4.75
CA SER A 55 -1.44 4.95 -3.34
C SER A 55 -0.27 5.38 -2.45
N ARG A 56 -0.55 5.72 -1.19
CA ARG A 56 0.48 6.07 -0.18
C ARG A 56 1.71 5.14 -0.19
N PRO A 57 1.58 3.79 -0.16
CA PRO A 57 2.75 2.91 -0.22
C PRO A 57 3.57 3.06 -1.50
N LYS A 58 2.92 3.33 -2.64
CA LYS A 58 3.59 3.55 -3.91
C LYS A 58 4.26 4.92 -4.01
N ALA A 59 3.64 5.96 -3.46
CA ALA A 59 4.28 7.27 -3.32
C ALA A 59 5.53 7.17 -2.44
N LEU A 60 5.47 6.43 -1.32
CA LEU A 60 6.64 6.18 -0.47
C LEU A 60 7.75 5.44 -1.21
N GLN A 61 7.40 4.38 -1.98
CA GLN A 61 8.37 3.67 -2.81
C GLN A 61 9.04 4.60 -3.82
N MET A 62 8.26 5.42 -4.52
CA MET A 62 8.76 6.40 -5.49
C MET A 62 9.75 7.38 -4.85
N LEU A 63 9.42 7.91 -3.66
CA LEU A 63 10.31 8.83 -2.93
C LEU A 63 11.63 8.15 -2.53
N CYS A 64 11.59 6.89 -2.08
CA CYS A 64 12.79 6.12 -1.79
C CYS A 64 13.65 5.88 -3.04
N GLU A 65 13.03 5.53 -4.16
CA GLU A 65 13.73 5.33 -5.45
C GLU A 65 14.35 6.62 -5.97
N PHE A 66 13.63 7.75 -5.85
CA PHE A 66 14.14 9.07 -6.19
C PHE A 66 15.35 9.44 -5.35
N TYR A 67 15.28 9.23 -4.02
CA TYR A 67 16.40 9.48 -3.13
C TYR A 67 17.62 8.62 -3.50
N GLN A 68 17.42 7.33 -3.79
CA GLN A 68 18.51 6.44 -4.20
C GLN A 68 19.19 6.89 -5.49
N LYS A 69 18.43 7.38 -6.49
CA LYS A 69 18.99 7.83 -7.77
C LYS A 69 19.79 9.12 -7.69
N ASN A 70 19.46 10.00 -6.73
CA ASN A 70 20.08 11.32 -6.64
C ASN A 70 21.24 11.39 -5.63
N HIS A 71 21.33 10.42 -4.71
CA HIS A 71 22.31 10.44 -3.62
C HIS A 71 23.27 9.23 -3.61
N ARG A 72 23.24 8.38 -4.64
CA ARG A 72 24.12 7.22 -4.78
C ARG A 72 24.64 7.12 -6.21
#